data_AF-A0AAV1QYS8-F1
#
_entry.id   AF-A0AAV1QYS8-F1
#
_cell.length_a   1.000
_cell.length_b   1.000
_cell.length_c   1.000
_cell.angle_alpha   90.00
_cell.angle_beta   90.00
_cell.angle_gamma   90.00
#
_symmetry.space_group_name_H-M   'P 1'
#
loop_
_entity.id
_entity.type
_entity.pdbx_description
1 polymer ?
#
loop_
_entity_poly.entity_id
_entity_poly.type
_entity_poly.pdbx_seq_one_letter_code
_entity_poly.pdbx_strand_id
1 'polypeptide(L)'
;MNLFKQLLPTKRGLYGSLNHFRGSSFRFLHSSQETSVELHSQEQEVVIALGSNVGNRLHNFNEALQLMKKSGINITRHACLYETAPAYVTDQPQFLNSAVRAVTKLGPHELLGVLKKIEMDMGRTVGIRYGPRPIDLDILFYGKFKVNSDILTVPHERIWERPFVMAPLMDLLGLDVENDTVACWHSLSIRSGGLFESWEKLGGEYLIGKDRMKRVLPIGNDLWDWSLKTSVMGILNLTPDSFSDGGKFQSVEAAVSQVRLMILEGADMIDLGAQSTRPMASRISPQEELDRLIPVLEAILKMPEMNGKLISVDTFYSEVASEAVSKGAHIVNDVSGGQLDPNMTKVVAGLEVPYVAMHMRGDPTTMQNSENLQYDDVCKQVASELYSRFADAELSGIPAWRIIIDPGLGFSKKTEHNLDLLMRLPTMRAEIARKSLAMSHAPVLLGSSRKKFLGEICTRPAASERDPATVASVTAGVLGGANIVRVHNVRDNLDAVKLCDAMLKYKRSPA
;
A
#
# COMPACT_ATOMS: atom_id res chain seq x y z
N MET A 1 -0.16 -23.65 -19.79
CA MET A 1 0.71 -24.75 -20.28
C MET A 1 1.96 -24.76 -19.42
N ASN A 2 2.16 -25.85 -18.68
CA ASN A 2 3.18 -26.03 -17.64
C ASN A 2 4.61 -25.94 -18.18
N LEU A 3 5.45 -25.10 -17.58
CA LEU A 3 6.90 -25.18 -17.68
C LEU A 3 7.51 -25.27 -16.27
N PHE A 4 7.64 -26.50 -15.78
CA PHE A 4 8.61 -26.87 -14.75
C PHE A 4 9.15 -28.24 -15.13
N LYS A 5 10.38 -28.29 -15.66
CA LYS A 5 11.22 -29.50 -15.64
C LYS A 5 12.65 -29.18 -16.06
N GLN A 6 13.55 -29.91 -15.38
CA GLN A 6 15.01 -30.03 -15.56
C GLN A 6 15.80 -28.93 -14.82
N LEU A 7 16.68 -29.25 -13.87
CA LEU A 7 17.76 -30.25 -13.95
C LEU A 7 18.12 -30.88 -12.59
N LEU A 8 18.40 -32.18 -12.60
CA LEU A 8 19.18 -32.93 -11.62
C LEU A 8 20.37 -33.55 -12.36
N PRO A 9 21.52 -33.76 -11.70
CA PRO A 9 22.30 -34.97 -11.97
C PRO A 9 22.68 -35.77 -10.72
N THR A 10 22.32 -37.05 -10.84
CA THR A 10 22.86 -38.33 -10.35
C THR A 10 24.11 -38.44 -9.45
N LYS A 11 23.95 -39.39 -8.51
CA LYS A 11 24.87 -40.07 -7.56
C LYS A 11 26.07 -40.83 -8.15
N ARG A 12 27.15 -40.94 -7.35
CA ARG A 12 28.03 -42.13 -7.07
C ARG A 12 28.60 -41.92 -5.65
N GLY A 13 28.39 -42.75 -4.60
CA GLY A 13 28.95 -44.09 -4.30
C GLY A 13 30.42 -43.97 -3.82
N LEU A 14 30.94 -44.46 -2.67
CA LEU A 14 30.59 -45.50 -1.70
C LEU A 14 31.62 -45.52 -0.50
N TYR A 15 31.24 -46.19 0.60
CA TYR A 15 32.04 -46.84 1.68
C TYR A 15 32.70 -46.06 2.86
N GLY A 16 32.44 -46.56 4.10
CA GLY A 16 33.33 -46.38 5.27
C GLY A 16 32.73 -46.47 6.69
N SER A 17 32.77 -47.68 7.28
CA SER A 17 32.47 -48.20 8.64
C SER A 17 32.29 -47.31 9.92
N LEU A 18 31.25 -47.69 10.68
CA LEU A 18 31.15 -48.03 12.13
C LEU A 18 32.05 -47.36 13.20
N ASN A 19 31.43 -46.84 14.27
CA ASN A 19 31.72 -47.25 15.65
C ASN A 19 30.59 -46.92 16.66
N HIS A 20 30.44 -47.82 17.63
CA HIS A 20 29.47 -47.89 18.74
C HIS A 20 29.39 -46.66 19.66
N PHE A 21 28.23 -46.45 20.31
CA PHE A 21 28.12 -46.45 21.79
C PHE A 21 26.70 -46.79 22.28
N ARG A 22 26.64 -47.68 23.28
CA ARG A 22 25.45 -48.15 24.01
C ARG A 22 25.03 -47.15 25.10
N GLY A 23 23.74 -47.10 25.44
CA GLY A 23 23.24 -46.55 26.70
C GLY A 23 21.73 -46.74 26.85
N SER A 24 21.31 -47.46 27.89
CA SER A 24 19.98 -48.04 28.10
C SER A 24 18.92 -47.10 28.73
N SER A 25 17.68 -47.33 28.31
CA SER A 25 16.38 -47.13 29.00
C SER A 25 16.39 -46.83 30.50
N PHE A 26 15.60 -45.84 30.94
CA PHE A 26 14.73 -45.94 32.12
C PHE A 26 13.43 -45.13 31.92
N ARG A 27 12.29 -45.79 32.14
CA ARG A 27 10.96 -45.19 32.32
C ARG A 27 10.77 -44.91 33.81
N PHE A 28 10.20 -43.75 34.15
CA PHE A 28 9.54 -43.55 35.44
C PHE A 28 8.17 -42.88 35.19
N LEU A 29 7.12 -43.60 35.57
CA LEU A 29 5.78 -43.07 35.84
C LEU A 29 5.80 -42.57 37.28
N HIS A 30 5.42 -41.30 37.52
CA HIS A 30 4.90 -40.85 38.81
C HIS A 30 3.75 -39.85 38.57
N SER A 31 2.62 -40.14 39.21
CA SER A 31 1.45 -39.28 39.35
C SER A 31 1.67 -38.25 40.46
N SER A 32 1.26 -36.99 40.26
CA SER A 32 0.57 -36.21 41.30
C SER A 32 0.12 -34.83 40.79
N GLN A 33 -1.18 -34.59 41.03
CA GLN A 33 -1.88 -33.37 41.46
C GLN A 33 -1.51 -31.99 40.92
N GLU A 34 -2.53 -31.41 40.29
CA GLU A 34 -2.93 -29.99 40.29
C GLU A 34 -2.01 -29.05 41.06
N THR A 35 -1.23 -28.29 40.30
CA THR A 35 -0.78 -26.98 40.71
C THR A 35 -1.27 -26.02 39.66
N SER A 36 -2.34 -25.29 39.99
CA SER A 36 -2.79 -24.11 39.27
C SER A 36 -1.67 -23.08 39.31
N VAL A 37 -0.87 -23.07 38.25
CA VAL A 37 0.04 -21.97 37.98
C VAL A 37 -0.78 -20.95 37.22
N GLU A 38 -1.11 -19.82 37.87
CA GLU A 38 -1.51 -18.60 37.17
C GLU A 38 -0.39 -18.23 36.21
N LEU A 39 -0.52 -18.70 34.97
CA LEU A 39 0.36 -18.37 33.87
C LEU A 39 0.07 -16.92 33.52
N HIS A 40 1.08 -16.05 33.72
CA HIS A 40 1.13 -14.74 33.09
C HIS A 40 0.61 -14.84 31.65
N SER A 41 -0.55 -14.25 31.36
CA SER A 41 -1.26 -14.38 30.09
C SER A 41 -0.33 -13.96 28.95
N GLN A 42 0.23 -14.93 28.22
CA GLN A 42 1.03 -14.66 27.04
C GLN A 42 0.16 -13.97 26.01
N GLU A 43 0.64 -12.83 25.49
CA GLU A 43 0.00 -12.15 24.37
C GLU A 43 -0.18 -13.12 23.21
N GLN A 44 -1.39 -13.15 22.67
CA GLN A 44 -1.75 -13.95 21.52
C GLN A 44 -1.92 -13.05 20.31
N GLU A 45 -1.38 -13.54 19.19
CA GLU A 45 -1.53 -12.93 17.90
C GLU A 45 -2.87 -13.37 17.26
N VAL A 46 -3.66 -12.41 16.82
CA VAL A 46 -5.02 -12.64 16.29
C VAL A 46 -5.18 -11.99 14.93
N VAL A 47 -6.08 -12.54 14.13
CA VAL A 47 -6.53 -11.90 12.89
C VAL A 47 -8.01 -11.60 13.00
N ILE A 48 -8.38 -10.35 12.75
CA ILE A 48 -9.77 -9.88 12.84
C ILE A 48 -10.16 -9.31 11.48
N ALA A 49 -11.24 -9.81 10.89
CA ALA A 49 -11.85 -9.22 9.69
C ALA A 49 -12.76 -8.05 10.08
N LEU A 50 -12.80 -7.03 9.22
CA LEU A 50 -13.68 -5.87 9.34
C LEU A 50 -14.59 -5.79 8.12
N GLY A 51 -15.88 -5.55 8.33
CA GLY A 51 -16.86 -5.32 7.27
C GLY A 51 -17.82 -4.18 7.60
N SER A 52 -18.07 -3.25 6.69
CA SER A 52 -19.01 -2.14 6.88
C SER A 52 -19.75 -1.80 5.60
N ASN A 53 -21.07 -1.59 5.67
CA ASN A 53 -21.87 -1.16 4.51
C ASN A 53 -22.93 -0.08 4.82
N VAL A 54 -22.98 0.44 6.04
CA VAL A 54 -23.92 1.49 6.45
C VAL A 54 -23.17 2.68 7.02
N GLY A 55 -23.63 3.90 6.71
CA GLY A 55 -23.02 5.14 7.20
C GLY A 55 -21.66 5.44 6.55
N ASN A 56 -20.80 6.18 7.25
CA ASN A 56 -19.45 6.44 6.80
C ASN A 56 -18.55 5.22 7.09
N ARG A 57 -18.42 4.34 6.10
CA ARG A 57 -17.73 3.04 6.22
C ARG A 57 -16.29 3.16 6.69
N LEU A 58 -15.56 4.19 6.25
CA LEU A 58 -14.17 4.42 6.67
C LEU A 58 -14.09 4.94 8.10
N HIS A 59 -14.96 5.88 8.48
CA HIS A 59 -15.06 6.35 9.85
C HIS A 59 -15.36 5.20 10.81
N ASN A 60 -16.29 4.30 10.43
CA ASN A 60 -16.60 3.11 11.21
C ASN A 60 -15.35 2.21 11.40
N PHE A 61 -14.50 2.07 10.38
CA PHE A 61 -13.25 1.32 10.54
C PHE A 61 -12.30 2.04 11.52
N ASN A 62 -12.08 3.34 11.36
CA ASN A 62 -11.20 4.11 12.25
C ASN A 62 -11.69 4.05 13.71
N GLU A 63 -12.99 4.24 13.95
CA GLU A 63 -13.59 4.16 15.28
C GLU A 63 -13.45 2.75 15.88
N ALA A 64 -13.75 1.70 15.11
CA ALA A 64 -13.60 0.32 15.56
C ALA A 64 -12.15 -0.01 15.96
N LEU A 65 -11.16 0.44 15.18
CA LEU A 65 -9.74 0.25 15.50
C LEU A 65 -9.34 0.98 16.78
N GLN A 66 -9.85 2.19 17.01
CA GLN A 66 -9.60 2.93 18.26
C GLN A 66 -10.26 2.25 19.47
N LEU A 67 -11.48 1.74 19.32
CA LEU A 67 -12.17 0.99 20.37
C LEU A 67 -11.45 -0.33 20.69
N MET A 68 -11.01 -1.06 19.66
CA MET A 68 -10.18 -2.27 19.82
C MET A 68 -8.91 -1.98 20.62
N LYS A 69 -8.18 -0.91 20.25
CA LYS A 69 -6.98 -0.48 20.98
C LYS A 69 -7.28 -0.17 22.44
N LYS A 70 -8.36 0.59 22.72
CA LYS A 70 -8.80 0.90 24.10
C LYS A 70 -9.16 -0.35 24.91
N SER A 71 -9.60 -1.42 24.25
CA SER A 71 -9.93 -2.70 24.86
C SER A 71 -8.75 -3.68 24.94
N GLY A 72 -7.52 -3.25 24.68
CA GLY A 72 -6.32 -4.10 24.80
C GLY A 72 -6.06 -5.00 23.58
N ILE A 73 -6.56 -4.62 22.40
CA ILE A 73 -6.29 -5.26 21.12
C ILE A 73 -5.37 -4.33 20.33
N ASN A 74 -4.06 -4.61 20.36
CA ASN A 74 -3.05 -3.75 19.74
C ASN A 74 -2.82 -4.18 18.29
N ILE A 75 -3.25 -3.34 17.34
CA ILE A 75 -3.07 -3.60 15.91
C ILE A 75 -1.60 -3.52 15.53
N THR A 76 -1.13 -4.53 14.79
CA THR A 76 0.27 -4.65 14.33
C THR A 76 0.41 -4.60 12.81
N ARG A 77 -0.64 -4.98 12.06
CA ARG A 77 -0.69 -4.90 10.59
C ARG A 77 -2.10 -4.60 10.08
N HIS A 78 -2.18 -3.92 8.95
CA HIS A 78 -3.41 -3.64 8.21
C HIS A 78 -3.35 -4.27 6.82
N ALA A 79 -4.47 -4.86 6.39
CA ALA A 79 -4.64 -5.28 5.00
C ALA A 79 -4.95 -4.08 4.08
N CYS A 80 -5.14 -4.32 2.78
CA CYS A 80 -5.75 -3.33 1.90
C CYS A 80 -7.26 -3.18 2.19
N LEU A 81 -7.89 -2.14 1.64
CA LEU A 81 -9.35 -2.02 1.60
C LEU A 81 -9.92 -2.64 0.33
N TYR A 82 -11.06 -3.31 0.48
CA TYR A 82 -11.78 -3.92 -0.63
C TYR A 82 -13.23 -3.49 -0.63
N GLU A 83 -13.66 -2.88 -1.74
CA GLU A 83 -15.09 -2.63 -1.98
C GLU A 83 -15.70 -3.80 -2.76
N THR A 84 -16.79 -4.37 -2.23
CA THR A 84 -17.44 -5.55 -2.79
C THR A 84 -18.95 -5.43 -2.83
N ALA A 85 -19.56 -6.09 -3.82
CA ALA A 85 -21.00 -6.31 -3.81
C ALA A 85 -21.41 -7.18 -2.59
N PRO A 86 -22.64 -7.03 -2.07
CA PRO A 86 -23.15 -7.90 -1.03
C PRO A 86 -23.21 -9.37 -1.47
N ALA A 87 -22.80 -10.30 -0.61
CA ALA A 87 -22.64 -11.71 -0.98
C ALA A 87 -23.92 -12.56 -0.84
N TYR A 88 -24.87 -12.18 0.01
CA TYR A 88 -26.06 -13.00 0.33
C TYR A 88 -27.36 -12.24 0.12
N VAL A 89 -27.56 -11.17 0.90
CA VAL A 89 -28.68 -10.23 0.70
C VAL A 89 -28.18 -9.19 -0.30
N THR A 90 -28.63 -9.23 -1.55
CA THR A 90 -28.07 -8.39 -2.62
C THR A 90 -28.67 -7.00 -2.70
N ASP A 91 -29.86 -6.79 -2.14
CA ASP A 91 -30.53 -5.49 -2.04
C ASP A 91 -30.03 -4.71 -0.82
N GLN A 92 -28.76 -4.32 -0.85
CA GLN A 92 -28.14 -3.47 0.17
C GLN A 92 -26.90 -2.73 -0.39
N PRO A 93 -26.39 -1.69 0.30
CA PRO A 93 -25.18 -1.00 -0.14
C PRO A 93 -23.95 -1.91 -0.18
N GLN A 94 -22.97 -1.53 -0.98
CA GLN A 94 -21.69 -2.24 -1.10
C GLN A 94 -20.91 -2.25 0.21
N PHE A 95 -20.22 -3.36 0.47
CA PHE A 95 -19.38 -3.51 1.63
C PHE A 95 -17.99 -2.96 1.38
N LEU A 96 -17.45 -2.25 2.37
CA LEU A 96 -16.03 -2.07 2.56
C LEU A 96 -15.54 -3.19 3.48
N ASN A 97 -14.51 -3.92 3.06
CA ASN A 97 -13.93 -5.03 3.80
C ASN A 97 -12.43 -4.84 3.99
N SER A 98 -11.92 -5.33 5.11
CA SER A 98 -10.48 -5.44 5.37
C SER A 98 -10.22 -6.48 6.46
N ALA A 99 -8.96 -6.60 6.86
CA ALA A 99 -8.54 -7.37 8.02
C ALA A 99 -7.37 -6.69 8.71
N VAL A 100 -7.20 -6.99 9.99
CA VAL A 100 -6.07 -6.55 10.79
C VAL A 100 -5.44 -7.72 11.51
N ARG A 101 -4.13 -7.65 11.68
CA ARG A 101 -3.38 -8.49 12.60
C ARG A 101 -3.16 -7.71 13.88
N ALA A 102 -3.34 -8.34 15.02
CA ALA A 102 -3.22 -7.69 16.32
C ALA A 102 -2.65 -8.62 17.37
N VAL A 103 -2.21 -8.06 18.49
CA VAL A 103 -1.83 -8.80 19.70
C VAL A 103 -2.75 -8.43 20.86
N THR A 104 -3.14 -9.41 21.66
CA THR A 104 -4.01 -9.20 22.82
C THR A 104 -3.75 -10.21 23.94
N LYS A 105 -4.07 -9.84 25.18
CA LYS A 105 -4.05 -10.74 26.35
C LYS A 105 -5.40 -11.37 26.65
N LEU A 106 -6.46 -10.92 25.98
CA LEU A 106 -7.82 -11.41 26.16
C LEU A 106 -7.91 -12.86 25.69
N GLY A 107 -8.62 -13.71 26.43
CA GLY A 107 -8.95 -15.06 25.97
C GLY A 107 -9.84 -15.05 24.71
N PRO A 108 -9.95 -16.15 23.94
CA PRO A 108 -10.69 -16.15 22.68
C PRO A 108 -12.18 -15.78 22.83
N HIS A 109 -12.84 -16.25 23.91
CA HIS A 109 -14.24 -15.90 24.22
C HIS A 109 -14.39 -14.48 24.74
N GLU A 110 -13.41 -13.97 25.50
CA GLU A 110 -13.38 -12.60 25.99
C GLU A 110 -13.19 -11.61 24.83
N LEU A 111 -12.26 -11.93 23.91
CA LEU A 111 -12.06 -11.20 22.66
C LEU A 111 -13.37 -11.14 21.85
N LEU A 112 -14.07 -12.26 21.69
CA LEU A 112 -15.37 -12.28 21.01
C LEU A 112 -16.37 -11.34 21.71
N GLY A 113 -16.46 -11.40 23.04
CA GLY A 113 -17.34 -10.54 23.82
C GLY A 113 -17.03 -9.04 23.64
N VAL A 114 -15.75 -8.67 23.64
CA VAL A 114 -15.29 -7.30 23.37
C VAL A 114 -15.67 -6.85 21.96
N LEU A 115 -15.42 -7.67 20.94
CA LEU A 115 -15.75 -7.32 19.55
C LEU A 115 -17.27 -7.16 19.35
N LYS A 116 -18.08 -8.02 19.97
CA LYS A 116 -19.55 -7.88 19.94
C LYS A 116 -20.04 -6.66 20.69
N LYS A 117 -19.38 -6.28 21.79
CA LYS A 117 -19.67 -5.02 22.48
C LYS A 117 -19.37 -3.81 21.58
N ILE A 118 -18.21 -3.78 20.94
CA ILE A 118 -17.84 -2.72 19.98
C ILE A 118 -18.89 -2.62 18.87
N GLU A 119 -19.29 -3.74 18.27
CA GLU A 119 -20.35 -3.77 17.27
C GLU A 119 -21.67 -3.14 17.78
N MET A 120 -22.12 -3.51 18.98
CA MET A 120 -23.34 -2.97 19.59
C MET A 120 -23.23 -1.48 19.89
N ASP A 121 -22.11 -1.04 20.47
CA ASP A 121 -21.84 0.36 20.82
C ASP A 121 -21.83 1.25 19.56
N MET A 122 -21.40 0.70 18.42
CA MET A 122 -21.43 1.34 17.10
C MET A 122 -22.78 1.21 16.37
N GLY A 123 -23.83 0.75 17.06
CA GLY A 123 -25.20 0.74 16.55
C GLY A 123 -25.63 -0.53 15.82
N ARG A 124 -24.91 -1.66 15.95
CA ARG A 124 -25.39 -2.94 15.45
C ARG A 124 -26.60 -3.42 16.26
N THR A 125 -27.74 -3.53 15.59
CA THR A 125 -28.98 -4.10 16.16
C THR A 125 -29.14 -5.58 15.81
N VAL A 126 -29.90 -6.32 16.62
CA VAL A 126 -30.35 -7.68 16.27
C VAL A 126 -31.33 -7.58 15.09
N GLY A 127 -30.80 -7.76 13.87
CA GLY A 127 -31.55 -7.66 12.62
C GLY A 127 -31.50 -8.94 11.79
N ILE A 128 -31.81 -8.81 10.50
CA ILE A 128 -31.75 -9.91 9.54
C ILE A 128 -30.31 -10.43 9.44
N ARG A 129 -30.15 -11.76 9.48
CA ARG A 129 -28.85 -12.40 9.26
C ARG A 129 -28.28 -11.98 7.89
N TYR A 130 -27.06 -11.44 7.87
CA TYR A 130 -26.40 -10.85 6.68
C TYR A 130 -26.98 -9.52 6.16
N GLY A 131 -27.79 -8.85 6.99
CA GLY A 131 -28.30 -7.51 6.67
C GLY A 131 -27.26 -6.40 6.78
N PRO A 132 -27.68 -5.16 6.47
CA PRO A 132 -26.83 -3.97 6.56
C PRO A 132 -26.39 -3.71 7.99
N ARG A 133 -25.14 -3.25 8.16
CA ARG A 133 -24.59 -2.91 9.48
C ARG A 133 -23.49 -1.85 9.43
N PRO A 134 -23.36 -1.04 10.49
CA PRO A 134 -22.24 -0.10 10.63
C PRO A 134 -20.89 -0.83 10.67
N ILE A 135 -20.79 -1.95 11.41
CA ILE A 135 -19.55 -2.74 11.51
C ILE A 135 -19.84 -4.23 11.80
N ASP A 136 -19.01 -5.12 11.23
CA ASP A 136 -18.89 -6.56 11.50
C ASP A 136 -17.42 -6.85 11.83
N LEU A 137 -17.17 -7.51 12.96
CA LEU A 137 -15.86 -7.89 13.45
C LEU A 137 -15.84 -9.41 13.71
N ASP A 138 -15.06 -10.13 12.91
CA ASP A 138 -14.97 -11.59 12.98
C ASP A 138 -13.53 -12.04 13.29
N ILE A 139 -13.35 -12.89 14.30
CA ILE A 139 -12.06 -13.49 14.63
C ILE A 139 -11.76 -14.58 13.61
N LEU A 140 -10.77 -14.38 12.74
CA LEU A 140 -10.35 -15.35 11.73
C LEU A 140 -9.39 -16.39 12.30
N PHE A 141 -8.40 -15.94 13.08
CA PHE A 141 -7.37 -16.77 13.72
C PHE A 141 -7.05 -16.27 15.13
N TYR A 142 -6.64 -17.17 16.01
CA TYR A 142 -6.27 -16.87 17.39
C TYR A 142 -5.06 -17.71 17.83
N GLY A 143 -3.91 -17.07 17.96
CA GLY A 143 -2.62 -17.69 18.24
C GLY A 143 -2.38 -18.90 17.33
N LYS A 144 -1.90 -19.99 17.93
CA LYS A 144 -1.73 -21.31 17.28
C LYS A 144 -2.89 -22.25 17.56
N PHE A 145 -4.03 -21.73 18.03
CA PHE A 145 -5.10 -22.53 18.60
C PHE A 145 -6.23 -22.80 17.62
N LYS A 146 -6.84 -23.98 17.78
CA LYS A 146 -8.15 -24.29 17.23
C LYS A 146 -9.16 -24.17 18.36
N VAL A 147 -10.15 -23.31 18.20
CA VAL A 147 -11.23 -23.10 19.18
C VAL A 147 -12.51 -23.64 18.59
N ASN A 148 -13.24 -24.44 19.36
CA ASN A 148 -14.56 -24.90 18.98
C ASN A 148 -15.47 -24.89 20.22
N SER A 149 -16.55 -24.13 20.14
CA SER A 149 -17.56 -23.98 21.18
C SER A 149 -18.88 -23.54 20.53
N ASP A 150 -19.97 -23.57 21.28
CA ASP A 150 -21.31 -23.23 20.77
C ASP A 150 -21.42 -21.81 20.18
N ILE A 151 -20.52 -20.90 20.58
CA ILE A 151 -20.54 -19.49 20.17
C ILE A 151 -19.31 -19.04 19.38
N LEU A 152 -18.27 -19.87 19.26
CA LEU A 152 -17.01 -19.49 18.63
C LEU A 152 -16.31 -20.69 17.99
N THR A 153 -15.96 -20.53 16.71
CA THR A 153 -15.12 -21.45 15.94
C THR A 153 -13.93 -20.70 15.35
N VAL A 154 -12.72 -21.15 15.66
CA VAL A 154 -11.45 -20.60 15.13
C VAL A 154 -10.58 -21.76 14.60
N PRO A 155 -10.05 -21.71 13.36
CA PRO A 155 -10.25 -20.64 12.38
C PRO A 155 -11.71 -20.47 11.97
N HIS A 156 -12.10 -19.26 11.59
CA HIS A 156 -13.48 -18.98 11.22
C HIS A 156 -13.90 -19.86 10.03
N GLU A 157 -14.99 -20.62 10.20
CA GLU A 157 -15.38 -21.70 9.28
C GLU A 157 -15.63 -21.24 7.84
N ARG A 158 -16.05 -19.98 7.66
CA ARG A 158 -16.42 -19.40 6.34
C ARG A 158 -15.29 -18.65 5.63
N ILE A 159 -14.06 -18.65 6.16
CA ILE A 159 -12.90 -18.05 5.46
C ILE A 159 -12.78 -18.65 4.05
N TRP A 160 -12.97 -19.97 3.96
CA TRP A 160 -12.68 -20.79 2.79
C TRP A 160 -13.65 -20.63 1.62
N GLU A 161 -14.76 -19.92 1.81
CA GLU A 161 -15.78 -19.68 0.78
C GLU A 161 -15.97 -18.18 0.47
N ARG A 162 -15.28 -17.28 1.18
CA ARG A 162 -15.49 -15.82 1.10
C ARG A 162 -14.25 -15.10 0.56
N PRO A 163 -14.21 -14.77 -0.74
CA PRO A 163 -13.12 -13.99 -1.32
C PRO A 163 -12.85 -12.66 -0.60
N PHE A 164 -13.92 -11.97 -0.19
CA PHE A 164 -13.85 -10.69 0.53
C PHE A 164 -13.29 -10.78 1.95
N VAL A 165 -13.12 -11.98 2.49
CA VAL A 165 -12.41 -12.25 3.77
C VAL A 165 -11.01 -12.78 3.48
N MET A 166 -10.87 -13.64 2.47
CA MET A 166 -9.59 -14.27 2.14
C MET A 166 -8.57 -13.28 1.57
N ALA A 167 -8.97 -12.34 0.69
CA ALA A 167 -8.03 -11.39 0.11
C ALA A 167 -7.39 -10.46 1.15
N PRO A 168 -8.16 -9.80 2.06
CA PRO A 168 -7.55 -9.05 3.15
C PRO A 168 -6.70 -9.90 4.09
N LEU A 169 -7.08 -11.17 4.34
CA LEU A 169 -6.25 -12.09 5.13
C LEU A 169 -4.90 -12.32 4.46
N MET A 170 -4.84 -12.47 3.12
CA MET A 170 -3.57 -12.66 2.41
C MET A 170 -2.68 -11.42 2.53
N ASP A 171 -3.24 -10.22 2.49
CA ASP A 171 -2.47 -8.98 2.62
C ASP A 171 -1.68 -8.88 3.95
N LEU A 172 -2.16 -9.53 5.02
CA LEU A 172 -1.52 -9.56 6.34
C LEU A 172 -0.30 -10.50 6.43
N LEU A 173 0.04 -11.20 5.34
CA LEU A 173 1.12 -12.17 5.26
C LEU A 173 2.24 -11.68 4.34
N GLY A 174 3.45 -12.23 4.52
CA GLY A 174 4.50 -12.29 3.51
C GLY A 174 4.55 -13.64 2.80
N LEU A 175 5.24 -13.71 1.65
CA LEU A 175 5.56 -14.99 1.00
C LEU A 175 6.58 -15.80 1.80
N ASP A 176 7.46 -15.13 2.54
CA ASP A 176 8.31 -15.79 3.52
C ASP A 176 7.51 -16.02 4.80
N VAL A 177 7.60 -17.23 5.36
CA VAL A 177 6.96 -17.53 6.64
C VAL A 177 7.64 -16.72 7.74
N GLU A 178 6.93 -15.70 8.23
CA GLU A 178 7.47 -14.73 9.20
C GLU A 178 7.73 -15.34 10.58
N ASN A 179 6.82 -16.23 11.03
CA ASN A 179 6.89 -16.85 12.35
C ASN A 179 6.09 -18.17 12.42
N ASP A 180 6.26 -18.90 13.51
CA ASP A 180 5.56 -20.16 13.77
C ASP A 180 4.03 -20.02 13.83
N THR A 181 3.50 -18.85 14.19
CA THR A 181 2.06 -18.60 14.28
C THR A 181 1.44 -18.60 12.89
N VAL A 182 2.05 -17.86 11.95
CA VAL A 182 1.67 -17.86 10.54
C VAL A 182 1.82 -19.26 9.94
N ALA A 183 2.91 -19.98 10.25
CA ALA A 183 3.08 -21.37 9.83
C ALA A 183 1.92 -22.27 10.30
N CYS A 184 1.45 -22.06 11.52
CA CYS A 184 0.28 -22.75 12.06
C CYS A 184 -1.01 -22.35 11.34
N TRP A 185 -1.21 -21.08 10.98
CA TRP A 185 -2.39 -20.68 10.19
C TRP A 185 -2.42 -21.34 8.81
N HIS A 186 -1.27 -21.53 8.16
CA HIS A 186 -1.17 -22.33 6.95
C HIS A 186 -1.57 -23.79 7.19
N SER A 187 -1.12 -24.42 8.28
CA SER A 187 -1.46 -25.82 8.57
C SER A 187 -2.92 -26.03 9.00
N LEU A 188 -3.57 -25.00 9.54
CA LEU A 188 -4.98 -25.00 9.90
C LEU A 188 -5.92 -24.76 8.69
N SER A 189 -5.38 -24.47 7.50
CA SER A 189 -6.14 -24.38 6.26
C SER A 189 -6.82 -25.71 5.91
N ILE A 190 -7.97 -25.65 5.22
CA ILE A 190 -8.65 -26.87 4.74
C ILE A 190 -7.87 -27.59 3.64
N ARG A 191 -6.89 -26.91 3.03
CA ARG A 191 -6.08 -27.40 1.91
C ARG A 191 -4.64 -27.64 2.33
N SER A 192 -4.05 -28.69 1.76
CA SER A 192 -2.66 -29.08 2.02
C SER A 192 -1.63 -28.01 1.61
N GLY A 193 -1.92 -27.18 0.60
CA GLY A 193 -1.09 -26.04 0.20
C GLY A 193 -1.31 -24.78 1.02
N GLY A 194 -2.01 -24.88 2.16
CA GLY A 194 -2.18 -23.79 3.12
C GLY A 194 -3.12 -22.69 2.64
N LEU A 195 -2.90 -21.47 3.14
CA LEU A 195 -3.73 -20.31 2.83
C LEU A 195 -3.63 -19.88 1.35
N PHE A 196 -2.44 -19.90 0.76
CA PHE A 196 -2.25 -19.50 -0.64
C PHE A 196 -3.02 -20.40 -1.62
N GLU A 197 -2.98 -21.72 -1.46
CA GLU A 197 -3.77 -22.62 -2.31
C GLU A 197 -5.27 -22.39 -2.13
N SER A 198 -5.71 -22.13 -0.90
CA SER A 198 -7.11 -21.79 -0.62
C SER A 198 -7.55 -20.50 -1.32
N TRP A 199 -6.68 -19.49 -1.37
CA TRP A 199 -6.96 -18.23 -2.09
C TRP A 199 -7.04 -18.45 -3.61
N GLU A 200 -6.07 -19.14 -4.19
CA GLU A 200 -6.05 -19.46 -5.63
C GLU A 200 -7.29 -20.24 -6.07
N LYS A 201 -7.80 -21.13 -5.22
CA LYS A 201 -9.02 -21.92 -5.51
C LYS A 201 -10.30 -21.09 -5.48
N LEU A 202 -10.32 -19.98 -4.77
CA LEU A 202 -11.41 -19.01 -4.85
C LEU A 202 -11.31 -18.12 -6.09
N GLY A 203 -10.19 -18.13 -6.80
CA GLY A 203 -9.92 -17.34 -7.99
C GLY A 203 -8.70 -16.42 -7.86
N GLY A 204 -8.10 -16.33 -6.67
CA GLY A 204 -6.87 -15.58 -6.43
C GLY A 204 -6.96 -14.10 -6.80
N GLU A 205 -5.81 -13.52 -7.12
CA GLU A 205 -5.69 -12.11 -7.56
C GLU A 205 -6.52 -11.80 -8.83
N TYR A 206 -6.89 -12.81 -9.62
CA TYR A 206 -7.70 -12.64 -10.83
C TYR A 206 -9.14 -12.16 -10.55
N LEU A 207 -9.61 -12.28 -9.30
CA LEU A 207 -10.91 -11.75 -8.89
C LEU A 207 -10.92 -10.22 -8.73
N ILE A 208 -9.76 -9.61 -8.48
CA ILE A 208 -9.66 -8.19 -8.13
C ILE A 208 -9.70 -7.34 -9.41
N GLY A 209 -10.52 -6.30 -9.41
CA GLY A 209 -10.75 -5.43 -10.58
C GLY A 209 -11.78 -5.99 -11.57
N LYS A 210 -12.57 -7.00 -11.18
CA LYS A 210 -13.82 -7.39 -11.85
C LYS A 210 -15.02 -6.85 -11.09
N ASP A 211 -16.21 -6.92 -11.67
CA ASP A 211 -17.49 -6.33 -11.20
C ASP A 211 -17.94 -6.67 -9.76
N ARG A 212 -17.16 -7.42 -8.97
CA ARG A 212 -17.53 -7.87 -7.63
C ARG A 212 -16.52 -7.52 -6.52
N MET A 213 -15.27 -7.17 -6.82
CA MET A 213 -14.25 -6.90 -5.81
C MET A 213 -13.15 -5.95 -6.31
N LYS A 214 -13.02 -4.80 -5.66
CA LYS A 214 -12.09 -3.73 -6.04
C LYS A 214 -11.16 -3.42 -4.89
N ARG A 215 -9.86 -3.29 -5.15
CA ARG A 215 -8.97 -2.65 -4.19
C ARG A 215 -9.17 -1.14 -4.27
N VAL A 216 -9.36 -0.52 -3.13
CA VAL A 216 -9.67 0.90 -3.03
C VAL A 216 -8.76 1.57 -2.01
N LEU A 217 -8.62 2.87 -2.14
CA LEU A 217 -7.88 3.73 -1.21
C LEU A 217 -8.76 4.95 -0.89
N PRO A 218 -8.87 5.38 0.37
CA PRO A 218 -9.79 6.45 0.76
C PRO A 218 -9.21 7.82 0.41
N ILE A 219 -10.01 8.67 -0.24
CA ILE A 219 -9.63 10.05 -0.58
C ILE A 219 -10.80 10.98 -0.26
N GLY A 220 -10.63 11.83 0.75
CA GLY A 220 -11.75 12.59 1.30
C GLY A 220 -12.85 11.64 1.81
N ASN A 221 -14.07 11.81 1.31
CA ASN A 221 -15.21 10.94 1.64
C ASN A 221 -15.44 9.82 0.62
N ASP A 222 -14.61 9.76 -0.42
CA ASP A 222 -14.76 8.82 -1.54
C ASP A 222 -13.72 7.69 -1.47
N LEU A 223 -13.94 6.68 -2.31
CA LEU A 223 -13.03 5.55 -2.50
C LEU A 223 -12.46 5.61 -3.91
N TRP A 224 -11.14 5.76 -4.01
CA TRP A 224 -10.44 5.69 -5.28
C TRP A 224 -10.13 4.23 -5.63
N ASP A 225 -10.78 3.73 -6.69
CA ASP A 225 -10.48 2.44 -7.31
C ASP A 225 -9.28 2.60 -8.27
N TRP A 226 -8.13 2.12 -7.81
CA TRP A 226 -6.86 2.16 -8.56
C TRP A 226 -6.58 0.86 -9.32
N SER A 227 -7.50 -0.11 -9.26
CA SER A 227 -7.32 -1.44 -9.85
C SER A 227 -7.71 -1.54 -11.33
N LEU A 228 -8.54 -0.60 -11.80
CA LEU A 228 -9.16 -0.64 -13.13
C LEU A 228 -8.43 0.16 -14.20
N LYS A 229 -7.82 1.29 -13.85
CA LYS A 229 -7.14 2.19 -14.77
C LYS A 229 -5.89 2.79 -14.15
N THR A 230 -4.91 3.11 -14.97
CA THR A 230 -3.78 3.93 -14.53
C THR A 230 -4.18 5.41 -14.55
N SER A 231 -3.89 6.12 -13.46
CA SER A 231 -4.23 7.54 -13.32
C SER A 231 -3.09 8.44 -13.76
N VAL A 232 -3.42 9.57 -14.38
CA VAL A 232 -2.43 10.58 -14.80
C VAL A 232 -2.36 11.71 -13.79
N MET A 233 -1.18 11.92 -13.22
CA MET A 233 -0.87 13.00 -12.29
C MET A 233 -0.04 14.07 -13.01
N GLY A 234 -0.63 15.25 -13.22
CA GLY A 234 0.03 16.40 -13.85
C GLY A 234 0.91 17.16 -12.85
N ILE A 235 2.15 17.49 -13.25
CA ILE A 235 3.12 18.19 -12.40
C ILE A 235 2.98 19.71 -12.56
N LEU A 236 2.80 20.42 -11.45
CA LEU A 236 2.90 21.88 -11.38
C LEU A 236 4.02 22.30 -10.42
N ASN A 237 5.14 22.76 -10.97
CA ASN A 237 6.24 23.30 -10.15
C ASN A 237 6.02 24.81 -9.94
N LEU A 238 6.02 25.26 -8.68
CA LEU A 238 5.81 26.67 -8.28
C LEU A 238 7.13 27.38 -7.95
N THR A 239 8.24 26.90 -8.52
CA THR A 239 9.56 27.50 -8.33
C THR A 239 9.71 28.80 -9.14
N PRO A 240 10.56 29.75 -8.73
CA PRO A 240 10.74 31.03 -9.43
C PRO A 240 11.02 30.90 -10.93
N ASP A 241 11.84 29.93 -11.33
CA ASP A 241 12.18 29.65 -12.73
C ASP A 241 10.98 29.18 -13.58
N SER A 242 9.87 28.80 -12.94
CA SER A 242 8.68 28.28 -13.64
C SER A 242 7.72 29.40 -14.06
N PHE A 243 7.83 30.60 -13.48
CA PHE A 243 6.91 31.73 -13.71
C PHE A 243 7.61 33.11 -13.69
N SER A 244 8.90 33.16 -14.01
CA SER A 244 9.83 34.27 -13.74
C SER A 244 9.49 35.63 -14.35
N ASP A 245 8.49 35.72 -15.22
CA ASP A 245 8.23 36.91 -16.04
C ASP A 245 7.11 37.82 -15.50
N GLY A 246 6.53 37.50 -14.33
CA GLY A 246 5.42 38.26 -13.75
C GLY A 246 5.42 38.35 -12.22
N GLY A 247 4.79 39.38 -11.65
CA GLY A 247 4.65 39.54 -10.19
C GLY A 247 3.84 38.41 -9.52
N LYS A 248 3.76 38.38 -8.18
CA LYS A 248 3.09 37.30 -7.40
C LYS A 248 1.67 36.94 -7.87
N PHE A 249 0.89 37.91 -8.35
CA PHE A 249 -0.46 37.66 -8.85
C PHE A 249 -0.47 37.04 -10.26
N GLN A 250 0.45 37.45 -11.13
CA GLN A 250 0.61 36.87 -12.47
C GLN A 250 1.10 35.41 -12.38
N SER A 251 1.92 35.07 -11.39
CA SER A 251 2.33 33.67 -11.16
C SER A 251 1.17 32.77 -10.70
N VAL A 252 0.21 33.28 -9.92
CA VAL A 252 -0.98 32.50 -9.51
C VAL A 252 -1.92 32.28 -10.70
N GLU A 253 -2.20 33.31 -11.49
CA GLU A 253 -3.05 33.20 -12.68
C GLU A 253 -2.46 32.25 -13.73
N ALA A 254 -1.14 32.31 -13.93
CA ALA A 254 -0.41 31.38 -14.80
C ALA A 254 -0.51 29.93 -14.29
N ALA A 255 -0.34 29.71 -12.98
CA ALA A 255 -0.50 28.38 -12.38
C ALA A 255 -1.93 27.84 -12.55
N VAL A 256 -2.95 28.65 -12.29
CA VAL A 256 -4.36 28.31 -12.51
C VAL A 256 -4.64 27.97 -13.98
N SER A 257 -4.09 28.75 -14.91
CA SER A 257 -4.23 28.49 -16.35
C SER A 257 -3.57 27.18 -16.77
N GLN A 258 -2.39 26.88 -16.23
CA GLN A 258 -1.69 25.63 -16.49
C GLN A 258 -2.46 24.42 -15.93
N VAL A 259 -3.04 24.54 -14.74
CA VAL A 259 -3.89 23.48 -14.16
C VAL A 259 -5.14 23.26 -15.00
N ARG A 260 -5.79 24.33 -15.44
CA ARG A 260 -6.93 24.25 -16.36
C ARG A 260 -6.56 23.48 -17.63
N LEU A 261 -5.39 23.77 -18.20
CA LEU A 261 -4.89 23.02 -19.36
C LEU A 261 -4.67 21.53 -19.04
N MET A 262 -3.98 21.20 -17.94
CA MET A 262 -3.75 19.81 -17.54
C MET A 262 -5.06 19.04 -17.32
N ILE A 263 -6.07 19.66 -16.74
CA ILE A 263 -7.40 19.05 -16.56
C ILE A 263 -8.08 18.82 -17.91
N LEU A 264 -8.04 19.81 -18.82
CA LEU A 264 -8.56 19.68 -20.18
C LEU A 264 -7.86 18.58 -20.98
N GLU A 265 -6.55 18.41 -20.78
CA GLU A 265 -5.76 17.32 -21.36
C GLU A 265 -6.04 15.96 -20.71
N GLY A 266 -6.77 15.94 -19.59
CA GLY A 266 -7.30 14.74 -18.96
C GLY A 266 -6.53 14.24 -17.74
N ALA A 267 -5.80 15.11 -17.05
CA ALA A 267 -5.22 14.78 -15.75
C ALA A 267 -6.32 14.34 -14.75
N ASP A 268 -6.05 13.28 -13.99
CA ASP A 268 -6.88 12.81 -12.88
C ASP A 268 -6.49 13.52 -11.58
N MET A 269 -5.20 13.83 -11.45
CA MET A 269 -4.60 14.44 -10.27
C MET A 269 -3.65 15.56 -10.67
N ILE A 270 -3.48 16.56 -9.82
CA ILE A 270 -2.51 17.64 -9.96
C ILE A 270 -1.57 17.58 -8.77
N ASP A 271 -0.26 17.54 -9.01
CA ASP A 271 0.76 17.52 -7.97
C ASP A 271 1.50 18.86 -7.92
N LEU A 272 1.37 19.54 -6.78
CA LEU A 272 1.91 20.87 -6.54
C LEU A 272 3.25 20.76 -5.80
N GLY A 273 4.34 21.21 -6.43
CA GLY A 273 5.66 21.26 -5.82
C GLY A 273 6.18 22.69 -5.75
N ALA A 274 6.29 23.27 -4.55
CA ALA A 274 6.79 24.63 -4.35
C ALA A 274 8.31 24.72 -4.14
N GLN A 275 8.95 23.56 -3.92
CA GLN A 275 10.39 23.42 -3.76
C GLN A 275 10.95 22.43 -4.79
N SER A 276 12.08 22.79 -5.39
CA SER A 276 12.77 21.91 -6.33
C SER A 276 13.45 20.76 -5.59
N THR A 277 13.16 19.53 -6.00
CA THR A 277 13.84 18.31 -5.55
C THR A 277 14.86 17.81 -6.57
N ARG A 278 15.21 18.66 -7.55
CA ARG A 278 16.23 18.34 -8.58
C ARG A 278 17.62 18.24 -7.94
N PRO A 279 18.56 17.47 -8.54
CA PRO A 279 19.93 17.41 -8.07
C PRO A 279 20.52 18.80 -7.88
N MET A 280 21.18 19.03 -6.74
CA MET A 280 21.84 20.28 -6.35
C MET A 280 20.90 21.47 -6.07
N ALA A 281 19.59 21.25 -5.96
CA ALA A 281 18.66 22.30 -5.59
C ALA A 281 18.90 22.79 -4.14
N SER A 282 18.90 24.11 -3.96
CA SER A 282 18.95 24.73 -2.62
C SER A 282 17.63 24.50 -1.90
N ARG A 283 17.71 24.15 -0.60
CA ARG A 283 16.53 24.06 0.26
C ARG A 283 16.06 25.46 0.64
N ILE A 284 14.74 25.64 0.69
CA ILE A 284 14.08 26.82 1.22
C ILE A 284 13.49 26.49 2.61
N SER A 285 13.07 27.51 3.34
CA SER A 285 12.38 27.29 4.63
C SER A 285 10.95 26.76 4.40
N PRO A 286 10.35 26.04 5.37
CA PRO A 286 8.94 25.65 5.32
C PRO A 286 8.00 26.86 5.08
N GLN A 287 8.27 27.99 5.72
CA GLN A 287 7.49 29.22 5.53
C GLN A 287 7.57 29.74 4.08
N GLU A 288 8.75 29.73 3.48
CA GLU A 288 8.92 30.14 2.09
C GLU A 288 8.21 29.18 1.12
N GLU A 289 8.20 27.88 1.42
CA GLU A 289 7.45 26.89 0.65
C GLU A 289 5.94 27.14 0.74
N LEU A 290 5.42 27.42 1.94
CA LEU A 290 4.02 27.80 2.19
C LEU A 290 3.63 29.07 1.44
N ASP A 291 4.46 30.12 1.50
CA ASP A 291 4.19 31.40 0.84
C ASP A 291 4.04 31.26 -0.69
N ARG A 292 4.70 30.26 -1.28
CA ARG A 292 4.57 29.91 -2.70
C ARG A 292 3.37 29.00 -2.97
N LEU A 293 3.14 28.02 -2.11
CA LEU A 293 2.15 26.96 -2.31
C LEU A 293 0.71 27.44 -2.05
N ILE A 294 0.46 28.03 -0.88
CA ILE A 294 -0.90 28.25 -0.36
C ILE A 294 -1.74 29.16 -1.26
N PRO A 295 -1.24 30.32 -1.76
CA PRO A 295 -2.03 31.18 -2.64
C PRO A 295 -2.48 30.47 -3.92
N VAL A 296 -1.61 29.61 -4.47
CA VAL A 296 -1.90 28.84 -5.69
C VAL A 296 -2.88 27.71 -5.40
N LEU A 297 -2.68 26.96 -4.31
CA LEU A 297 -3.60 25.90 -3.87
C LEU A 297 -5.02 26.43 -3.66
N GLU A 298 -5.17 27.54 -2.92
CA GLU A 298 -6.48 28.15 -2.66
C GLU A 298 -7.15 28.66 -3.95
N ALA A 299 -6.37 29.15 -4.92
CA ALA A 299 -6.90 29.58 -6.21
C ALA A 299 -7.36 28.39 -7.08
N ILE A 300 -6.57 27.30 -7.11
CA ILE A 300 -6.90 26.08 -7.85
C ILE A 300 -8.15 25.42 -7.27
N LEU A 301 -8.27 25.31 -5.94
CA LEU A 301 -9.44 24.70 -5.30
C LEU A 301 -10.76 25.42 -5.59
N LYS A 302 -10.72 26.72 -5.93
CA LYS A 302 -11.90 27.50 -6.32
C LYS A 302 -12.32 27.26 -7.78
N MET A 303 -11.52 26.56 -8.57
CA MET A 303 -11.85 26.25 -9.97
C MET A 303 -12.97 25.22 -10.05
N PRO A 304 -14.05 25.47 -10.81
CA PRO A 304 -15.06 24.45 -11.07
C PRO A 304 -14.50 23.18 -11.73
N GLU A 305 -13.46 23.32 -12.55
CA GLU A 305 -12.79 22.21 -13.25
C GLU A 305 -12.10 21.22 -12.30
N MET A 306 -11.82 21.64 -11.07
CA MET A 306 -11.25 20.75 -10.04
C MET A 306 -12.27 19.79 -9.45
N ASN A 307 -13.57 19.94 -9.73
CA ASN A 307 -14.58 19.01 -9.24
C ASN A 307 -14.30 17.59 -9.77
N GLY A 308 -14.18 16.62 -8.86
CA GLY A 308 -13.82 15.24 -9.17
C GLY A 308 -12.34 15.03 -9.54
N LYS A 309 -11.48 16.01 -9.30
CA LYS A 309 -10.02 15.91 -9.47
C LYS A 309 -9.31 15.96 -8.13
N LEU A 310 -8.12 15.37 -8.06
CA LEU A 310 -7.35 15.29 -6.82
C LEU A 310 -6.18 16.26 -6.83
N ILE A 311 -5.82 16.75 -5.65
CA ILE A 311 -4.63 17.57 -5.43
C ILE A 311 -3.67 16.81 -4.54
N SER A 312 -2.46 16.61 -5.05
CA SER A 312 -1.30 16.12 -4.31
C SER A 312 -0.34 17.29 -4.03
N VAL A 313 0.36 17.23 -2.91
CA VAL A 313 1.37 18.22 -2.53
C VAL A 313 2.72 17.51 -2.38
N ASP A 314 3.68 17.90 -3.21
CA ASP A 314 5.06 17.41 -3.22
C ASP A 314 5.86 18.20 -2.18
N THR A 315 5.97 17.63 -0.98
CA THR A 315 6.71 18.24 0.14
C THR A 315 7.30 17.18 1.05
N PHE A 316 8.44 17.50 1.64
CA PHE A 316 9.08 16.71 2.69
C PHE A 316 9.04 17.41 4.06
N TYR A 317 8.28 18.51 4.20
CA TYR A 317 8.03 19.19 5.47
C TYR A 317 6.64 18.86 6.01
N SER A 318 6.58 18.31 7.22
CA SER A 318 5.31 17.94 7.87
C SER A 318 4.42 19.15 8.14
N GLU A 319 5.00 20.32 8.42
CA GLU A 319 4.29 21.59 8.57
C GLU A 319 3.58 22.01 7.26
N VAL A 320 4.29 21.93 6.14
CA VAL A 320 3.74 22.23 4.81
C VAL A 320 2.62 21.25 4.45
N ALA A 321 2.85 19.95 4.70
CA ALA A 321 1.84 18.92 4.49
C ALA A 321 0.56 19.18 5.30
N SER A 322 0.72 19.50 6.59
CA SER A 322 -0.40 19.79 7.50
C SER A 322 -1.21 20.99 7.04
N GLU A 323 -0.55 22.09 6.69
CA GLU A 323 -1.24 23.29 6.25
C GLU A 323 -1.91 23.08 4.89
N ALA A 324 -1.24 22.44 3.93
CA ALA A 324 -1.83 22.20 2.62
C ALA A 324 -3.06 21.29 2.69
N VAL A 325 -3.05 20.25 3.53
CA VAL A 325 -4.23 19.40 3.77
C VAL A 325 -5.33 20.17 4.49
N SER A 326 -5.01 21.03 5.46
CA SER A 326 -6.01 21.88 6.13
C SER A 326 -6.75 22.80 5.14
N LYS A 327 -6.08 23.18 4.04
CA LYS A 327 -6.64 23.96 2.94
C LYS A 327 -7.39 23.15 1.89
N GLY A 328 -7.31 21.82 1.92
CA GLY A 328 -8.04 20.93 0.99
C GLY A 328 -7.17 20.13 0.02
N ALA A 329 -5.86 20.02 0.24
CA ALA A 329 -5.06 19.03 -0.47
C ALA A 329 -5.50 17.60 -0.08
N HIS A 330 -5.45 16.68 -1.04
CA HIS A 330 -5.99 15.33 -0.91
C HIS A 330 -4.94 14.27 -0.64
N ILE A 331 -3.68 14.50 -1.05
CA ILE A 331 -2.57 13.53 -0.97
C ILE A 331 -1.30 14.25 -0.53
N VAL A 332 -0.52 13.63 0.36
CA VAL A 332 0.84 14.09 0.68
C VAL A 332 1.83 13.22 -0.09
N ASN A 333 2.65 13.85 -0.93
CA ASN A 333 3.67 13.20 -1.75
C ASN A 333 5.07 13.52 -1.22
N ASP A 334 5.66 12.61 -0.47
CA ASP A 334 6.97 12.81 0.15
C ASP A 334 8.07 12.04 -0.58
N VAL A 335 8.91 12.80 -1.30
CA VAL A 335 10.09 12.29 -2.00
C VAL A 335 11.12 11.62 -1.07
N SER A 336 11.12 11.95 0.21
CA SER A 336 12.00 11.32 1.20
C SER A 336 11.40 10.07 1.83
N GLY A 337 10.08 9.91 1.75
CA GLY A 337 9.34 8.88 2.46
C GLY A 337 9.59 8.90 3.96
N GLY A 338 9.55 10.09 4.57
CA GLY A 338 9.68 10.36 6.00
C GLY A 338 11.11 10.54 6.50
N GLN A 339 12.11 10.51 5.61
CA GLN A 339 13.52 10.53 6.02
C GLN A 339 14.09 11.94 6.23
N LEU A 340 13.48 12.98 5.63
CA LEU A 340 13.96 14.36 5.78
C LEU A 340 13.26 15.13 6.91
N ASP A 341 12.08 14.67 7.35
CA ASP A 341 11.37 15.21 8.50
C ASP A 341 10.84 14.05 9.38
N PRO A 342 11.38 13.85 10.59
CA PRO A 342 10.97 12.75 11.47
C PRO A 342 9.53 12.84 11.96
N ASN A 343 8.86 13.99 11.81
CA ASN A 343 7.45 14.15 12.18
C ASN A 343 6.48 13.80 11.04
N MET A 344 6.96 13.63 9.80
CA MET A 344 6.13 13.47 8.61
C MET A 344 5.08 12.36 8.75
N THR A 345 5.49 11.15 9.07
CA THR A 345 4.57 10.00 9.15
C THR A 345 3.55 10.15 10.27
N LYS A 346 3.94 10.74 11.41
CA LYS A 346 3.04 11.00 12.54
C LYS A 346 2.00 12.07 12.19
N VAL A 347 2.41 13.14 11.51
CA VAL A 347 1.50 14.19 11.06
C VAL A 347 0.52 13.63 10.04
N VAL A 348 1.01 12.96 8.99
CA VAL A 348 0.16 12.37 7.94
C VAL A 348 -0.79 11.29 8.48
N ALA A 349 -0.40 10.55 9.51
CA ALA A 349 -1.30 9.63 10.21
C ALA A 349 -2.56 10.36 10.73
N GLY A 350 -2.38 11.53 11.36
CA GLY A 350 -3.48 12.36 11.88
C GLY A 350 -4.23 13.18 10.84
N LEU A 351 -3.65 13.40 9.66
CA LEU A 351 -4.32 14.08 8.54
C LEU A 351 -5.33 13.20 7.80
N GLU A 352 -5.31 11.88 8.03
CA GLU A 352 -6.22 10.90 7.43
C GLU A 352 -6.22 10.84 5.88
N VAL A 353 -5.24 11.46 5.22
CA VAL A 353 -5.04 11.43 3.76
C VAL A 353 -4.07 10.32 3.31
N PRO A 354 -4.06 9.96 2.02
CA PRO A 354 -3.04 9.08 1.44
C PRO A 354 -1.64 9.69 1.48
N TYR A 355 -0.66 8.80 1.58
CA TYR A 355 0.76 9.13 1.69
C TYR A 355 1.55 8.42 0.60
N VAL A 356 2.23 9.19 -0.26
CA VAL A 356 3.21 8.65 -1.20
C VAL A 356 4.55 8.58 -0.49
N ALA A 357 5.06 7.36 -0.29
CA ALA A 357 6.40 7.12 0.21
C ALA A 357 7.32 6.79 -0.97
N MET A 358 8.18 7.74 -1.34
CA MET A 358 9.16 7.53 -2.40
C MET A 358 10.48 6.97 -1.87
N HIS A 359 11.19 6.23 -2.72
CA HIS A 359 12.58 5.85 -2.49
C HIS A 359 13.56 6.95 -2.93
N MET A 360 14.30 7.48 -1.96
CA MET A 360 15.50 8.29 -2.16
C MET A 360 16.52 7.99 -1.06
N ARG A 361 17.82 8.00 -1.39
CA ARG A 361 18.92 8.01 -0.41
C ARG A 361 19.57 9.39 -0.36
N GLY A 362 19.87 9.87 0.83
CA GLY A 362 20.37 11.23 1.05
C GLY A 362 19.28 12.28 0.82
N ASP A 363 19.64 13.39 0.21
CA ASP A 363 18.76 14.53 -0.07
C ASP A 363 19.05 15.12 -1.47
N PRO A 364 18.32 16.16 -1.94
CA PRO A 364 18.57 16.72 -3.27
C PRO A 364 20.03 17.15 -3.55
N THR A 365 20.82 17.47 -2.52
CA THR A 365 22.22 17.89 -2.65
C THR A 365 23.20 16.71 -2.64
N THR A 366 22.85 15.60 -1.99
CA THR A 366 23.74 14.44 -1.79
C THR A 366 23.31 13.19 -2.55
N MET A 367 22.09 13.13 -3.07
CA MET A 367 21.52 11.92 -3.67
C MET A 367 22.32 11.40 -4.87
N GLN A 368 23.07 12.26 -5.56
CA GLN A 368 23.91 11.88 -6.72
C GLN A 368 25.39 11.65 -6.35
N ASN A 369 25.74 11.58 -5.07
CA ASN A 369 27.10 11.26 -4.66
C ASN A 369 27.43 9.77 -4.90
N SER A 370 28.72 9.43 -4.91
CA SER A 370 29.17 8.07 -5.22
C SER A 370 28.65 7.02 -4.24
N GLU A 371 28.39 7.38 -2.99
CA GLU A 371 27.89 6.49 -1.93
C GLU A 371 26.41 6.13 -2.15
N ASN A 372 25.55 7.13 -2.34
CA ASN A 372 24.11 6.95 -2.53
C ASN A 372 23.75 6.24 -3.85
N LEU A 373 24.68 6.24 -4.81
CA LEU A 373 24.53 5.58 -6.11
C LEU A 373 24.97 4.10 -6.12
N GLN A 374 25.43 3.52 -5.01
CA GLN A 374 25.85 2.10 -4.97
C GLN A 374 24.66 1.16 -4.73
N TYR A 375 24.40 0.28 -5.70
CA TYR A 375 23.44 -0.81 -5.57
C TYR A 375 24.07 -2.09 -6.13
N ASP A 376 23.95 -3.19 -5.40
CA ASP A 376 24.28 -4.52 -5.89
C ASP A 376 23.13 -5.06 -6.75
N ASP A 377 21.89 -4.94 -6.25
CA ASP A 377 20.66 -5.13 -7.02
C ASP A 377 19.67 -4.03 -6.62
N VAL A 378 19.46 -3.09 -7.55
CA VAL A 378 18.60 -1.93 -7.30
C VAL A 378 17.17 -2.33 -6.95
N CYS A 379 16.60 -3.36 -7.58
CA CYS A 379 15.22 -3.75 -7.32
C CYS A 379 15.06 -4.32 -5.91
N LYS A 380 16.00 -5.17 -5.48
CA LYS A 380 15.98 -5.76 -4.13
C LYS A 380 16.20 -4.73 -3.04
N GLN A 381 17.18 -3.84 -3.23
CA GLN A 381 17.49 -2.82 -2.22
C GLN A 381 16.41 -1.75 -2.16
N VAL A 382 15.88 -1.28 -3.30
CA VAL A 382 14.74 -0.34 -3.32
C VAL A 382 13.51 -0.98 -2.66
N ALA A 383 13.19 -2.24 -2.95
CA ALA A 383 12.12 -2.97 -2.30
C ALA A 383 12.30 -3.04 -0.77
N SER A 384 13.50 -3.41 -0.30
CA SER A 384 13.77 -3.53 1.14
C SER A 384 13.71 -2.17 1.85
N GLU A 385 14.24 -1.12 1.24
CA GLU A 385 14.24 0.23 1.84
C GLU A 385 12.85 0.86 1.81
N LEU A 386 12.06 0.66 0.75
CA LEU A 386 10.64 1.03 0.74
C LEU A 386 9.88 0.28 1.83
N TYR A 387 10.14 -1.02 2.02
CA TYR A 387 9.48 -1.80 3.08
C TYR A 387 9.76 -1.23 4.47
N SER A 388 11.00 -0.81 4.75
CA SER A 388 11.31 -0.12 6.01
C SER A 388 10.47 1.15 6.18
N ARG A 389 10.37 2.00 5.15
CA ARG A 389 9.55 3.22 5.18
C ARG A 389 8.06 2.92 5.41
N PHE A 390 7.54 1.87 4.77
CA PHE A 390 6.17 1.41 4.97
C PHE A 390 5.94 0.94 6.41
N ALA A 391 6.86 0.16 6.97
CA ALA A 391 6.75 -0.31 8.35
C ALA A 391 6.76 0.86 9.34
N ASP A 392 7.63 1.86 9.14
CA ASP A 392 7.68 3.06 9.97
C ASP A 392 6.39 3.90 9.86
N ALA A 393 5.83 4.03 8.66
CA ALA A 393 4.54 4.69 8.43
C ALA A 393 3.39 3.96 9.12
N GLU A 394 3.33 2.63 9.03
CA GLU A 394 2.31 1.82 9.70
C GLU A 394 2.40 1.91 11.22
N LEU A 395 3.61 1.83 11.78
CA LEU A 395 3.87 2.03 13.21
C LEU A 395 3.46 3.44 13.68
N SER A 396 3.58 4.44 12.80
CA SER A 396 3.12 5.81 13.06
C SER A 396 1.60 5.99 12.99
N GLY A 397 0.87 4.97 12.50
CA GLY A 397 -0.59 4.97 12.39
C GLY A 397 -1.14 5.25 10.98
N ILE A 398 -0.30 5.18 9.94
CA ILE A 398 -0.76 5.21 8.54
C ILE A 398 -1.05 3.76 8.10
N PRO A 399 -2.32 3.33 8.02
CA PRO A 399 -2.66 1.97 7.61
C PRO A 399 -2.24 1.71 6.16
N ALA A 400 -1.97 0.45 5.83
CA ALA A 400 -1.53 0.02 4.51
C ALA A 400 -2.39 0.55 3.36
N TRP A 401 -3.72 0.64 3.57
CA TRP A 401 -4.67 1.14 2.60
C TRP A 401 -4.60 2.66 2.33
N ARG A 402 -3.71 3.41 3.00
CA ARG A 402 -3.42 4.82 2.71
C ARG A 402 -2.04 5.03 2.06
N ILE A 403 -1.26 3.98 1.84
CA ILE A 403 0.11 4.11 1.34
C ILE A 403 0.17 3.89 -0.17
N ILE A 404 0.87 4.78 -0.86
CA ILE A 404 1.28 4.68 -2.26
C ILE A 404 2.81 4.60 -2.26
N ILE A 405 3.40 3.76 -3.11
CA ILE A 405 4.85 3.59 -3.18
C ILE A 405 5.41 4.17 -4.48
N ASP A 406 6.58 4.81 -4.42
CA ASP A 406 7.30 5.30 -5.61
C ASP A 406 8.76 4.80 -5.57
N PRO A 407 9.25 4.07 -6.60
CA PRO A 407 10.64 3.61 -6.67
C PRO A 407 11.67 4.74 -6.84
N GLY A 408 11.23 5.97 -7.06
CA GLY A 408 12.05 7.18 -7.12
C GLY A 408 12.98 7.21 -8.30
N LEU A 409 12.44 7.12 -9.52
CA LEU A 409 13.25 7.22 -10.74
C LEU A 409 13.98 8.57 -10.83
N GLY A 410 15.28 8.51 -11.07
CA GLY A 410 16.19 9.64 -11.13
C GLY A 410 16.67 10.16 -9.77
N PHE A 411 16.26 9.55 -8.65
CA PHE A 411 16.67 9.95 -7.29
C PHE A 411 17.61 8.93 -6.67
N SER A 412 18.90 9.25 -6.56
CA SER A 412 19.92 8.31 -6.06
C SER A 412 20.08 7.07 -6.94
N LYS A 413 19.90 7.18 -8.26
CA LYS A 413 20.06 6.09 -9.23
C LYS A 413 20.88 6.56 -10.44
N LYS A 414 21.75 5.69 -10.93
CA LYS A 414 22.42 5.82 -12.24
C LYS A 414 21.46 5.44 -13.37
N THR A 415 21.85 5.70 -14.61
CA THR A 415 21.00 5.44 -15.78
C THR A 415 20.62 3.96 -15.89
N GLU A 416 21.56 3.05 -15.68
CA GLU A 416 21.34 1.60 -15.63
C GLU A 416 20.35 1.17 -14.53
N HIS A 417 20.46 1.76 -13.34
CA HIS A 417 19.55 1.47 -12.22
C HIS A 417 18.10 1.91 -12.51
N ASN A 418 17.94 3.04 -13.20
CA ASN A 418 16.62 3.52 -13.64
C ASN A 418 16.01 2.57 -14.68
N LEU A 419 16.81 2.07 -15.62
CA LEU A 419 16.37 1.08 -16.62
C LEU A 419 15.98 -0.24 -15.97
N ASP A 420 16.78 -0.73 -15.01
CA ASP A 420 16.47 -1.93 -14.23
C ASP A 420 15.13 -1.80 -13.52
N LEU A 421 14.90 -0.70 -12.79
CA LEU A 421 13.64 -0.47 -12.09
C LEU A 421 12.45 -0.40 -13.05
N LEU A 422 12.56 0.31 -14.18
CA LEU A 422 11.50 0.40 -15.19
C LEU A 422 11.12 -0.98 -15.76
N MET A 423 12.12 -1.80 -16.09
CA MET A 423 11.90 -3.12 -16.70
C MET A 423 11.48 -4.19 -15.67
N ARG A 424 11.88 -4.00 -14.40
CA ARG A 424 11.76 -5.01 -13.34
C ARG A 424 10.89 -4.52 -12.17
N LEU A 425 9.93 -3.62 -12.41
CA LEU A 425 8.89 -3.28 -11.43
C LEU A 425 8.19 -4.53 -10.86
N PRO A 426 7.84 -5.56 -11.65
CA PRO A 426 7.28 -6.79 -11.10
C PRO A 426 8.25 -7.53 -10.16
N THR A 427 9.55 -7.49 -10.43
CA THR A 427 10.57 -8.07 -9.54
C THR A 427 10.64 -7.30 -8.23
N MET A 428 10.66 -5.95 -8.28
CA MET A 428 10.62 -5.14 -7.05
C MET A 428 9.39 -5.46 -6.20
N ARG A 429 8.19 -5.57 -6.82
CA ARG A 429 6.98 -5.98 -6.11
C ARG A 429 7.10 -7.39 -5.52
N ALA A 430 7.66 -8.34 -6.26
CA ALA A 430 7.88 -9.70 -5.75
C ALA A 430 8.83 -9.73 -4.54
N GLU A 431 9.86 -8.88 -4.52
CA GLU A 431 10.76 -8.75 -3.37
C GLU A 431 10.06 -8.12 -2.16
N ILE A 432 9.17 -7.13 -2.36
CA ILE A 432 8.31 -6.60 -1.30
C ILE A 432 7.36 -7.69 -0.78
N ALA A 433 6.75 -8.48 -1.67
CA ALA A 433 5.79 -9.54 -1.35
C ALA A 433 6.37 -10.60 -0.42
N ARG A 434 7.70 -10.81 -0.43
CA ARG A 434 8.39 -11.67 0.55
C ARG A 434 8.10 -11.27 1.98
N LYS A 435 8.00 -9.96 2.27
CA LYS A 435 7.80 -9.40 3.61
C LYS A 435 6.39 -8.88 3.87
N SER A 436 5.69 -8.37 2.86
CA SER A 436 4.32 -7.85 3.01
C SER A 436 3.56 -7.89 1.69
N LEU A 437 2.49 -8.68 1.66
CA LEU A 437 1.59 -8.72 0.51
C LEU A 437 0.79 -7.42 0.39
N ALA A 438 0.28 -6.86 1.49
CA ALA A 438 -0.41 -5.56 1.50
C ALA A 438 0.40 -4.48 0.77
N MET A 439 1.68 -4.34 1.13
CA MET A 439 2.55 -3.36 0.51
C MET A 439 2.89 -3.73 -0.94
N SER A 440 3.10 -5.01 -1.24
CA SER A 440 3.36 -5.43 -2.62
C SER A 440 2.18 -5.18 -3.56
N HIS A 441 0.98 -5.07 -2.99
CA HIS A 441 -0.25 -4.69 -3.67
C HIS A 441 -0.48 -3.16 -3.70
N ALA A 442 0.22 -2.36 -2.89
CA ALA A 442 0.02 -0.91 -2.85
C ALA A 442 0.13 -0.26 -4.24
N PRO A 443 -0.61 0.83 -4.52
CA PRO A 443 -0.48 1.55 -5.78
C PRO A 443 0.97 2.00 -6.00
N VAL A 444 1.49 1.81 -7.21
CA VAL A 444 2.81 2.34 -7.60
C VAL A 444 2.64 3.64 -8.37
N LEU A 445 3.25 4.71 -7.87
CA LEU A 445 3.43 5.96 -8.59
C LEU A 445 4.78 5.95 -9.30
N LEU A 446 4.81 6.38 -10.55
CA LEU A 446 6.03 6.43 -11.36
C LEU A 446 6.28 7.82 -11.95
N GLY A 447 7.35 8.48 -11.50
CA GLY A 447 7.77 9.81 -11.95
C GLY A 447 9.02 9.79 -12.84
N SER A 448 8.93 9.31 -14.07
CA SER A 448 10.05 9.32 -15.05
C SER A 448 10.16 10.60 -15.87
N SER A 449 9.14 11.46 -15.82
CA SER A 449 8.97 12.58 -16.76
C SER A 449 10.16 13.55 -16.78
N ARG A 450 10.72 13.72 -17.98
CA ARG A 450 11.83 14.63 -18.29
C ARG A 450 13.11 14.41 -17.45
N LYS A 451 13.26 13.25 -16.81
CA LYS A 451 14.43 12.95 -15.97
C LYS A 451 15.73 12.88 -16.80
N LYS A 452 16.86 13.13 -16.13
CA LYS A 452 18.20 13.25 -16.76
C LYS A 452 18.59 12.01 -17.57
N PHE A 453 18.36 10.80 -17.02
CA PHE A 453 18.73 9.54 -17.67
C PHE A 453 18.07 9.36 -19.05
N LEU A 454 16.84 9.85 -19.25
CA LEU A 454 16.18 9.86 -20.56
C LEU A 454 16.92 10.76 -21.56
N GLY A 455 17.36 11.93 -21.09
CA GLY A 455 18.16 12.86 -21.89
C GLY A 455 19.53 12.31 -22.28
N GLU A 456 20.17 11.55 -21.38
CA GLU A 456 21.45 10.89 -21.63
C GLU A 456 21.31 9.80 -22.71
N ILE A 457 20.29 8.94 -22.59
CA ILE A 457 20.05 7.85 -23.56
C ILE A 457 19.66 8.40 -24.94
N CYS A 458 18.74 9.37 -24.98
CA CYS A 458 18.18 9.88 -26.23
C CYS A 458 18.92 11.08 -26.81
N THR A 459 20.02 11.52 -26.19
CA THR A 459 20.77 12.72 -26.58
C THR A 459 19.87 13.97 -26.64
N ARG A 460 19.17 14.23 -25.53
CA ARG A 460 18.26 15.37 -25.32
C ARG A 460 18.65 16.15 -24.07
N PRO A 461 19.55 17.16 -24.19
CA PRO A 461 20.06 17.89 -23.05
C PRO A 461 18.98 18.75 -22.40
N ALA A 462 18.08 19.35 -23.16
CA ALA A 462 16.96 20.12 -22.64
C ALA A 462 15.85 19.21 -22.10
N ALA A 463 15.32 19.52 -20.90
CA ALA A 463 14.27 18.73 -20.27
C ALA A 463 12.96 18.72 -21.11
N SER A 464 12.62 19.84 -21.75
CA SER A 464 11.44 19.99 -22.61
C SER A 464 11.45 19.07 -23.84
N GLU A 465 12.62 18.66 -24.33
CA GLU A 465 12.76 17.79 -25.50
C GLU A 465 12.61 16.30 -25.17
N ARG A 466 12.42 15.95 -23.88
CA ARG A 466 12.38 14.57 -23.40
C ARG A 466 10.97 13.99 -23.33
N ASP A 467 9.96 14.70 -23.81
CA ASP A 467 8.57 14.23 -23.78
C ASP A 467 8.38 12.92 -24.57
N PRO A 468 8.94 12.73 -25.78
CA PRO A 468 8.86 11.44 -26.47
C PRO A 468 9.49 10.28 -25.69
N ALA A 469 10.65 10.52 -25.06
CA ALA A 469 11.30 9.53 -24.20
C ALA A 469 10.50 9.26 -22.91
N THR A 470 9.82 10.29 -22.39
CA THR A 470 8.91 10.16 -21.25
C THR A 470 7.75 9.23 -21.60
N VAL A 471 7.09 9.43 -22.74
CA VAL A 471 6.00 8.58 -23.23
C VAL A 471 6.43 7.12 -23.34
N ALA A 472 7.63 6.85 -23.87
CA ALA A 472 8.19 5.50 -23.93
C ALA A 472 8.42 4.89 -22.54
N SER A 473 8.98 5.66 -21.59
CA SER A 473 9.21 5.19 -20.22
C SER A 473 7.91 4.96 -19.44
N VAL A 474 6.90 5.80 -19.65
CA VAL A 474 5.56 5.67 -19.08
C VAL A 474 4.89 4.41 -19.60
N THR A 475 4.95 4.17 -20.91
CA THR A 475 4.45 2.92 -21.54
C THR A 475 5.03 1.69 -20.86
N ALA A 476 6.36 1.65 -20.67
CA ALA A 476 7.03 0.54 -19.98
C ALA A 476 6.56 0.41 -18.52
N GLY A 477 6.45 1.53 -17.78
CA GLY A 477 5.99 1.54 -16.40
C GLY A 477 4.56 1.06 -16.21
N VAL A 478 3.63 1.50 -17.06
CA VAL A 478 2.21 1.08 -17.01
C VAL A 478 2.09 -0.42 -17.30
N LEU A 479 2.75 -0.91 -18.35
CA LEU A 479 2.77 -2.35 -18.67
C LEU A 479 3.46 -3.18 -17.57
N GLY A 480 4.39 -2.57 -16.81
CA GLY A 480 5.03 -3.14 -15.64
C GLY A 480 4.20 -3.08 -14.34
N GLY A 481 3.02 -2.44 -14.36
CA GLY A 481 2.08 -2.39 -13.23
C GLY A 481 2.11 -1.11 -12.40
N ALA A 482 2.52 0.03 -12.99
CA ALA A 482 2.32 1.35 -12.39
C ALA A 482 0.84 1.77 -12.41
N ASN A 483 0.35 2.28 -11.28
CA ASN A 483 -1.05 2.70 -11.10
C ASN A 483 -1.22 4.21 -11.27
N ILE A 484 -0.15 4.98 -11.08
CA ILE A 484 -0.11 6.44 -11.27
C ILE A 484 1.13 6.78 -12.08
N VAL A 485 0.99 7.64 -13.09
CA VAL A 485 2.14 8.21 -13.80
C VAL A 485 2.18 9.72 -13.59
N ARG A 486 3.33 10.22 -13.14
CA ARG A 486 3.54 11.62 -12.78
C ARG A 486 4.31 12.35 -13.89
N VAL A 487 3.64 13.26 -14.61
CA VAL A 487 4.10 13.78 -15.91
C VAL A 487 3.90 15.29 -16.09
N HIS A 488 4.76 15.91 -16.90
CA HIS A 488 4.62 17.33 -17.29
C HIS A 488 3.70 17.52 -18.50
N ASN A 489 3.83 16.67 -19.52
CA ASN A 489 2.98 16.68 -20.72
C ASN A 489 1.86 15.66 -20.52
N VAL A 490 0.67 16.13 -20.13
CA VAL A 490 -0.46 15.28 -19.76
C VAL A 490 -1.05 14.62 -20.99
N ARG A 491 -1.34 15.40 -22.04
CA ARG A 491 -2.01 14.91 -23.26
C ARG A 491 -1.32 13.67 -23.84
N ASP A 492 -0.02 13.76 -24.13
CA ASP A 492 0.67 12.69 -24.86
C ASP A 492 0.86 11.44 -23.98
N ASN A 493 1.00 11.60 -22.66
CA ASN A 493 1.10 10.48 -21.73
C ASN A 493 -0.25 9.84 -21.42
N LEU A 494 -1.35 10.61 -21.46
CA LEU A 494 -2.69 10.05 -21.33
C LEU A 494 -3.02 9.10 -22.50
N ASP A 495 -2.61 9.44 -23.72
CA ASP A 495 -2.79 8.55 -24.87
C ASP A 495 -2.02 7.23 -24.70
N ALA A 496 -0.77 7.31 -24.21
CA ALA A 496 0.01 6.12 -23.89
C ALA A 496 -0.63 5.27 -22.77
N VAL A 497 -1.11 5.91 -21.70
CA VAL A 497 -1.82 5.25 -20.60
C VAL A 497 -3.07 4.52 -21.11
N LYS A 498 -3.93 5.21 -21.88
CA LYS A 498 -5.15 4.62 -22.44
C LYS A 498 -4.85 3.41 -23.33
N LEU A 499 -3.82 3.50 -24.15
CA LEU A 499 -3.41 2.38 -25.01
C LEU A 499 -2.90 1.20 -24.17
N CYS A 500 -2.05 1.46 -23.16
CA CYS A 500 -1.56 0.41 -22.26
C CYS A 500 -2.69 -0.26 -21.48
N ASP A 501 -3.62 0.51 -20.92
CA ASP A 501 -4.78 -0.01 -20.21
C ASP A 501 -5.67 -0.88 -21.12
N ALA A 502 -5.87 -0.46 -22.37
CA ALA A 502 -6.58 -1.26 -23.37
C ALA A 502 -5.85 -2.59 -23.66
N MET A 503 -4.52 -2.57 -23.81
CA MET A 503 -3.70 -3.77 -24.00
C MET A 503 -3.77 -4.71 -22.79
N LEU A 504 -3.69 -4.18 -21.57
CA LEU A 504 -3.78 -4.95 -20.33
C LEU A 504 -5.17 -5.57 -20.15
N LYS A 505 -6.23 -4.83 -20.47
CA LYS A 505 -7.61 -5.35 -20.47
C LYS A 505 -7.80 -6.46 -21.49
N TYR A 506 -7.27 -6.30 -22.70
CA TYR A 506 -7.30 -7.34 -23.73
C TYR A 506 -6.56 -8.61 -23.25
N LYS A 507 -5.35 -8.47 -22.69
CA LYS A 507 -4.57 -9.60 -22.15
C LYS A 507 -5.28 -10.37 -21.03
N ARG A 508 -6.14 -9.71 -20.23
CA ARG A 508 -6.90 -10.32 -19.13
C ARG A 508 -8.21 -10.98 -19.55
N SER A 509 -8.66 -10.76 -20.79
CA SER A 509 -9.89 -11.34 -21.31
C SER A 509 -9.66 -12.83 -21.61
N PRO A 510 -10.55 -13.74 -21.17
CA PRO A 510 -10.43 -15.16 -21.53
C PRO A 510 -10.51 -15.30 -23.06
N ALA A 511 -9.55 -16.00 -23.66
CA ALA A 511 -9.53 -16.35 -25.07
C ALA A 511 -10.66 -17.33 -25.44
#